data_AF-A0A956ED27-F1
#
_entry.id   AF-A0A956ED27-F1
#
_cell.length_a   1.000
_cell.length_b   1.000
_cell.length_c   1.000
_cell.angle_alpha   90.00
_cell.angle_beta   90.00
_cell.angle_gamma   90.00
#
_symmetry.space_group_name_H-M   'P 1'
#
loop_
_entity.id
_entity.type
_entity.pdbx_description
1 polymer ?
#
loop_
_entity_poly.entity_id
_entity_poly.type
_entity_poly.pdbx_seq_one_letter_code
_entity_poly.pdbx_strand_id
1 'polypeptide(L)'
;MTRSKVAIVRTRPETVLEDYHRLMNLADYQETVAKDADTALKVNISWHFFFPGSSTTPWQLEGVIRAMKQDGYDPNLIHACHNRTVVIDAHLGERENKQLDVVQAHGLRNVHLYEGEEWIDVRDAVGDLTKKFLCLNEVYPKGFSIPKRF
;
A
#
# COMPACT_ATOMS: atom_id res chain seq x y z
N MET A 1 -12.91 21.21 14.55
CA MET A 1 -12.58 19.89 13.99
C MET A 1 -12.87 19.94 12.49
N THR A 2 -11.88 19.64 11.66
CA THR A 2 -12.11 19.37 10.24
C THR A 2 -12.96 18.11 10.12
N ARG A 3 -14.04 18.15 9.32
CA ARG A 3 -14.86 16.97 9.06
C ARG A 3 -14.12 16.07 8.08
N SER A 4 -14.08 14.77 8.34
CA SER A 4 -13.52 13.80 7.39
C SER A 4 -14.33 13.79 6.09
N LYS A 5 -13.64 13.75 4.95
CA LYS A 5 -14.27 13.61 3.63
C LYS A 5 -14.46 12.13 3.32
N VAL A 6 -15.66 11.75 2.89
CA VAL A 6 -16.01 10.38 2.49
C VAL A 6 -16.61 10.43 1.09
N ALA A 7 -16.02 9.68 0.17
CA ALA A 7 -16.51 9.54 -1.20
C ALA A 7 -17.05 8.12 -1.42
N ILE A 8 -18.21 8.01 -2.06
CA ILE A 8 -18.84 6.74 -2.42
C ILE A 8 -19.27 6.84 -3.88
N VAL A 9 -18.84 5.90 -4.69
CA VAL A 9 -19.21 5.80 -6.12
C VAL A 9 -19.87 4.46 -6.35
N ARG A 10 -21.05 4.46 -6.96
CA ARG A 10 -21.67 3.24 -7.46
C ARG A 10 -21.00 2.87 -8.78
N THR A 11 -20.40 1.68 -8.83
CA THR A 11 -19.60 1.22 -9.97
C THR A 11 -20.30 0.09 -10.74
N ARG A 12 -19.80 -0.19 -11.95
CA ARG A 12 -20.14 -1.33 -12.79
C ARG A 12 -18.86 -1.90 -13.41
N PRO A 13 -18.83 -3.17 -13.85
CA PRO A 13 -17.63 -3.75 -14.45
C PRO A 13 -17.04 -2.93 -15.60
N GLU A 14 -17.89 -2.27 -16.40
CA GLU A 14 -17.47 -1.49 -17.56
C GLU A 14 -16.77 -0.17 -17.19
N THR A 15 -17.07 0.37 -16.00
CA THR A 15 -16.60 1.70 -15.56
C THR A 15 -15.63 1.64 -14.38
N VAL A 16 -15.36 0.46 -13.83
CA VAL A 16 -14.64 0.30 -12.56
C VAL A 16 -13.30 1.05 -12.49
N LEU A 17 -12.54 1.11 -13.59
CA LEU A 17 -11.26 1.80 -13.63
C LEU A 17 -11.41 3.32 -13.63
N GLU A 18 -12.40 3.85 -14.36
CA GLU A 18 -12.76 5.28 -14.34
C GLU A 18 -13.33 5.67 -12.98
N ASP A 19 -14.15 4.79 -12.39
CA ASP A 19 -14.73 5.00 -11.08
C ASP A 19 -13.68 5.11 -9.97
N TYR A 20 -12.55 4.39 -10.07
CA TYR A 20 -11.42 4.57 -9.15
C TYR A 20 -10.79 5.96 -9.25
N HIS A 21 -10.53 6.43 -10.48
CA HIS A 21 -10.00 7.79 -10.69
C HIS A 21 -10.94 8.85 -10.12
N ARG A 22 -12.24 8.73 -10.39
CA ARG A 22 -13.28 9.60 -9.83
C ARG A 22 -13.34 9.51 -8.30
N LEU A 23 -13.34 8.31 -7.74
CA LEU A 23 -13.45 8.06 -6.30
C LEU A 23 -12.28 8.69 -5.54
N MET A 24 -11.05 8.47 -6.01
CA MET A 24 -9.85 9.00 -5.39
C MET A 24 -9.85 10.53 -5.41
N ASN A 25 -10.23 11.15 -6.54
CA ASN A 25 -10.30 12.60 -6.67
C ASN A 25 -11.45 13.23 -5.85
N LEU A 26 -12.60 12.57 -5.73
CA LEU A 26 -13.67 13.00 -4.81
C LEU A 26 -13.23 13.00 -3.35
N ALA A 27 -12.27 12.13 -2.99
CA ALA A 27 -11.67 12.05 -1.66
C ALA A 27 -10.49 13.03 -1.47
N ASP A 28 -10.17 13.88 -2.46
CA ASP A 28 -9.04 14.81 -2.44
C ASP A 28 -7.69 14.14 -2.13
N TYR A 29 -7.46 12.91 -2.61
CA TYR A 29 -6.27 12.15 -2.21
C TYR A 29 -4.95 12.87 -2.52
N GLN A 30 -4.93 13.72 -3.56
CA GLN A 30 -3.76 14.50 -3.97
C GLN A 30 -3.33 15.56 -2.93
N GLU A 31 -4.21 15.95 -2.01
CA GLU A 31 -3.88 16.87 -0.91
C GLU A 31 -3.10 16.18 0.22
N THR A 32 -3.09 14.84 0.24
CA THR A 32 -2.47 14.04 1.30
C THR A 32 -1.33 13.16 0.79
N VAL A 33 -1.46 12.60 -0.42
CA VAL A 33 -0.41 11.78 -1.03
C VAL A 33 0.50 12.70 -1.84
N ALA A 34 1.75 12.83 -1.40
CA ALA A 34 2.74 13.69 -2.05
C ALA A 34 3.19 13.09 -3.39
N LYS A 35 3.35 13.92 -4.42
CA LYS A 35 3.76 13.50 -5.79
C LYS A 35 5.26 13.24 -5.92
N ASP A 36 6.06 13.82 -5.03
CA ASP A 36 7.51 13.76 -4.99
C ASP A 36 8.05 12.73 -3.98
N ALA A 37 7.17 12.03 -3.27
CA ALA A 37 7.53 10.97 -2.34
C ALA A 37 7.45 9.58 -3.00
N ASP A 38 8.37 8.68 -2.62
CA ASP A 38 8.30 7.26 -3.01
C ASP A 38 7.07 6.60 -2.35
N THR A 39 6.02 6.42 -3.13
CA THR A 39 4.70 5.97 -2.69
C THR A 39 4.58 4.46 -2.77
N ALA A 40 4.38 3.83 -1.61
CA ALA A 40 4.15 2.40 -1.49
C ALA A 40 2.65 2.05 -1.64
N LEU A 41 2.31 1.30 -2.69
CA LEU A 41 1.01 0.68 -2.86
C LEU A 41 0.97 -0.65 -2.11
N LYS A 42 0.36 -0.62 -0.92
CA LYS A 42 0.28 -1.79 -0.06
C LYS A 42 -0.70 -2.83 -0.59
N VAL A 43 -0.19 -3.93 -1.15
CA VAL A 43 -1.02 -5.05 -1.63
C VAL A 43 -1.33 -5.97 -0.46
N ASN A 44 -2.62 -6.08 -0.10
CA ASN A 44 -3.08 -6.94 0.98
C ASN A 44 -3.52 -8.29 0.44
N ILE A 45 -2.93 -9.36 0.99
CA ILE A 45 -3.25 -10.75 0.64
C ILE A 45 -3.61 -11.49 1.92
N SER A 46 -4.89 -11.82 2.08
CA SER A 46 -5.37 -12.60 3.23
C SER A 46 -5.48 -14.10 2.93
N TRP A 47 -5.57 -14.46 1.65
CA TRP A 47 -5.64 -15.86 1.17
C TRP A 47 -4.92 -15.98 -0.17
N HIS A 48 -4.22 -17.11 -0.37
CA HIS A 48 -3.48 -17.32 -1.63
C HIS A 48 -4.43 -17.46 -2.80
N PHE A 49 -5.54 -18.17 -2.64
CA PHE A 49 -6.51 -18.32 -3.71
C PHE A 49 -7.44 -17.11 -3.78
N PHE A 50 -7.85 -16.77 -5.00
CA PHE A 50 -8.77 -15.67 -5.21
C PHE A 50 -10.11 -15.94 -4.50
N PHE A 51 -10.43 -15.07 -3.55
CA PHE A 51 -11.74 -15.00 -2.90
C PHE A 51 -12.18 -13.53 -2.88
N PRO A 52 -13.33 -13.19 -3.48
CA PRO A 52 -13.82 -11.81 -3.54
C PRO A 52 -13.89 -11.16 -2.15
N GLY A 53 -13.26 -10.00 -2.00
CA GLY A 53 -13.25 -9.23 -0.75
C GLY A 53 -12.20 -9.65 0.29
N SER A 54 -11.43 -10.71 0.05
CA SER A 54 -10.36 -11.13 0.98
C SER A 54 -9.01 -10.46 0.72
N SER A 55 -8.72 -10.15 -0.54
CA SER A 55 -7.43 -9.59 -0.98
C SER A 55 -7.64 -8.36 -1.86
N THR A 56 -6.61 -7.53 -2.02
CA THR A 56 -6.59 -6.47 -3.04
C THR A 56 -6.89 -7.08 -4.39
N THR A 57 -7.93 -6.60 -5.06
CA THR A 57 -8.32 -7.15 -6.38
C THR A 57 -7.45 -6.57 -7.49
N PRO A 58 -7.23 -7.30 -8.60
CA PRO A 58 -6.39 -6.80 -9.69
C PRO A 58 -6.94 -5.51 -10.31
N TRP A 59 -8.28 -5.38 -10.46
CA TRP A 59 -8.89 -4.15 -10.97
C TRP A 59 -8.81 -2.97 -9.99
N GLN A 60 -8.76 -3.23 -8.68
CA GLN A 60 -8.49 -2.18 -7.68
C GLN A 60 -7.06 -1.65 -7.84
N LEU A 61 -6.09 -2.55 -7.94
CA LEU A 61 -4.68 -2.17 -8.10
C LEU A 61 -4.47 -1.42 -9.42
N GLU A 62 -5.02 -1.93 -10.53
CA GLU A 62 -5.03 -1.29 -11.84
C GLU A 62 -5.65 0.12 -11.78
N GLY A 63 -6.84 0.23 -11.18
CA GLY A 63 -7.57 1.51 -11.09
C GLY A 63 -6.79 2.57 -10.31
N VAL A 64 -6.18 2.19 -9.19
CA VAL A 64 -5.34 3.09 -8.38
C VAL A 64 -4.09 3.53 -9.14
N ILE A 65 -3.36 2.58 -9.75
CA ILE A 65 -2.14 2.91 -10.51
C ILE A 65 -2.46 3.84 -11.68
N ARG A 66 -3.51 3.53 -12.45
CA ARG A 66 -3.95 4.38 -13.57
C ARG A 66 -4.37 5.76 -13.11
N ALA A 67 -5.12 5.86 -12.00
CA ALA A 67 -5.54 7.14 -11.45
C ALA A 67 -4.34 8.01 -11.06
N MET A 68 -3.37 7.44 -10.33
CA MET A 68 -2.16 8.17 -9.95
C MET A 68 -1.34 8.61 -11.17
N LYS A 69 -1.15 7.73 -12.17
CA LYS A 69 -0.43 8.11 -13.40
C LYS A 69 -1.16 9.23 -14.15
N GLN A 70 -2.49 9.14 -14.26
CA GLN A 70 -3.32 10.16 -14.92
C GLN A 70 -3.27 11.51 -14.19
N ASP A 71 -3.18 11.50 -12.86
CA ASP A 71 -3.09 12.70 -12.03
C ASP A 71 -1.64 13.25 -11.91
N GLY A 72 -0.68 12.67 -12.65
CA GLY A 72 0.67 13.19 -12.80
C GLY A 72 1.68 12.73 -11.75
N TYR A 73 1.45 11.60 -11.09
CA TYR A 73 2.46 10.95 -10.26
C TYR A 73 3.50 10.25 -11.15
N ASP A 74 4.78 10.37 -10.81
CA ASP A 74 5.87 9.68 -11.52
C ASP A 74 5.81 8.17 -11.23
N PRO A 75 5.64 7.30 -12.26
CA PRO A 75 5.67 5.85 -12.09
C PRO A 75 6.92 5.31 -11.38
N ASN A 76 8.06 6.00 -11.50
CA ASN A 76 9.31 5.58 -10.84
C ASN A 76 9.23 5.72 -9.31
N LEU A 77 8.39 6.63 -8.83
CA LEU A 77 8.11 6.86 -7.41
C LEU A 77 6.89 6.07 -6.92
N ILE A 78 6.43 5.08 -7.67
CA ILE A 78 5.35 4.19 -7.25
C ILE A 78 5.90 2.76 -7.20
N HIS A 79 5.63 2.04 -6.13
CA HIS A 79 5.97 0.63 -6.02
C HIS A 79 4.88 -0.16 -5.32
N ALA A 80 4.64 -1.40 -5.74
CA ALA A 80 3.84 -2.34 -4.96
C ALA A 80 4.68 -2.86 -3.79
N CYS A 81 4.06 -3.10 -2.63
CA CYS A 81 4.76 -3.66 -1.49
C CYS A 81 3.98 -4.72 -0.71
N HIS A 82 4.72 -5.73 -0.26
CA HIS A 82 4.22 -6.92 0.44
C HIS A 82 4.87 -7.03 1.82
N ASN A 83 4.10 -7.44 2.83
CA ASN A 83 4.62 -7.72 4.17
C ASN A 83 4.54 -9.23 4.39
N ARG A 84 5.37 -9.73 5.31
CA ARG A 84 5.27 -11.12 5.72
C ARG A 84 4.05 -11.26 6.63
N THR A 85 3.23 -12.25 6.35
CA THR A 85 2.22 -12.72 7.31
C THR A 85 2.59 -14.15 7.71
N VAL A 86 2.05 -14.60 8.84
CA VAL A 86 2.35 -15.94 9.39
C VAL A 86 1.66 -17.09 8.65
N VAL A 87 0.66 -16.77 7.83
CA VAL A 87 -0.23 -17.77 7.20
C VAL A 87 -0.20 -17.74 5.68
N ILE A 88 0.38 -16.70 5.07
CA ILE A 88 0.40 -16.53 3.60
C ILE A 88 1.84 -16.39 3.09
N ASP A 89 2.04 -16.92 1.89
CA ASP A 89 3.21 -16.72 1.05
C ASP A 89 2.84 -15.62 0.05
N ALA A 90 3.51 -14.48 0.16
CA ALA A 90 3.20 -13.31 -0.67
C ALA A 90 3.48 -13.55 -2.15
N HIS A 91 4.56 -14.26 -2.49
CA HIS A 91 4.94 -14.59 -3.88
C HIS A 91 3.92 -15.53 -4.51
N LEU A 92 3.43 -16.52 -3.76
CA LEU A 92 2.35 -17.38 -4.25
C LEU A 92 1.05 -16.58 -4.37
N GLY A 93 0.70 -15.82 -3.34
CA GLY A 93 -0.56 -15.07 -3.30
C GLY A 93 -0.68 -14.02 -4.40
N GLU A 94 0.39 -13.30 -4.73
CA GLU A 94 0.37 -12.25 -5.76
C GLU A 94 0.17 -12.80 -7.17
N ARG A 95 0.66 -14.02 -7.44
CA ARG A 95 0.45 -14.74 -8.71
C ARG A 95 -0.97 -15.28 -8.81
N GLU A 96 -1.47 -15.88 -7.74
CA GLU A 96 -2.80 -16.49 -7.72
C GLU A 96 -3.92 -15.44 -7.74
N ASN A 97 -3.71 -14.27 -7.11
CA ASN A 97 -4.65 -13.15 -7.14
C ASN A 97 -4.44 -12.20 -8.34
N LYS A 98 -3.52 -12.51 -9.26
CA LYS A 98 -3.23 -11.73 -10.49
C LYS A 98 -2.75 -10.30 -10.23
N GLN A 99 -2.19 -10.05 -9.05
CA GLN A 99 -1.63 -8.74 -8.69
C GLN A 99 -0.28 -8.54 -9.37
N LEU A 100 0.53 -9.59 -9.46
CA LEU A 100 1.85 -9.54 -10.11
C LEU A 100 1.75 -9.09 -11.58
N ASP A 101 0.77 -9.61 -12.31
CA ASP A 101 0.54 -9.27 -13.72
C ASP A 101 0.28 -7.76 -13.91
N VAL A 102 -0.51 -7.16 -13.01
CA VAL A 102 -0.82 -5.71 -13.02
C VAL A 102 0.44 -4.89 -12.72
N VAL A 103 1.21 -5.28 -11.71
CA VAL A 103 2.45 -4.59 -11.32
C VAL A 103 3.46 -4.61 -12.47
N GLN A 104 3.64 -5.77 -13.11
CA GLN A 104 4.54 -5.95 -14.25
C GLN A 104 4.07 -5.18 -15.49
N ALA A 105 2.77 -5.21 -15.82
CA ALA A 105 2.20 -4.47 -16.94
C ALA A 105 2.44 -2.95 -16.84
N HIS A 106 2.55 -2.44 -15.62
CA HIS A 106 2.83 -1.05 -15.34
C HIS A 106 4.31 -0.71 -15.11
N GLY A 107 5.21 -1.70 -15.16
CA GLY A 107 6.64 -1.53 -14.95
C GLY A 107 7.01 -1.07 -13.54
N LEU A 108 6.16 -1.33 -12.54
CA LEU A 108 6.41 -0.87 -11.18
C LEU A 108 7.36 -1.83 -10.44
N ARG A 109 8.11 -1.28 -9.49
CA ARG A 109 8.88 -2.10 -8.53
C ARG A 109 7.89 -2.94 -7.70
N ASN A 110 8.24 -4.20 -7.46
CA ASN A 110 7.49 -5.07 -6.56
C ASN A 110 8.37 -5.46 -5.37
N VAL A 111 8.09 -4.89 -4.19
CA VAL A 111 8.99 -4.96 -3.03
C VAL A 111 8.40 -5.84 -1.93
N HIS A 112 9.11 -6.91 -1.59
CA HIS A 112 8.81 -7.71 -0.41
C HIS A 112 9.58 -7.14 0.79
N LEU A 113 8.91 -6.38 1.64
CA LEU A 113 9.50 -5.52 2.69
C LEU A 113 10.30 -6.27 3.78
N TYR A 114 10.37 -7.59 3.70
CA TYR A 114 11.07 -8.45 4.65
C TYR A 114 12.27 -9.17 4.02
N GLU A 115 12.57 -8.91 2.75
CA GLU A 115 13.64 -9.54 1.98
C GLU A 115 14.79 -8.56 1.78
N GLY A 116 15.99 -8.90 2.25
CA GLY A 116 17.19 -8.10 2.00
C GLY A 116 17.25 -6.75 2.73
N GLU A 117 16.44 -6.56 3.78
CA GLU A 117 16.39 -5.32 4.54
C GLU A 117 17.34 -5.34 5.74
N GLU A 118 18.04 -4.22 5.96
CA GLU A 118 18.70 -3.94 7.24
C GLU A 118 17.62 -3.51 8.24
N TRP A 119 17.69 -4.06 9.45
CA TRP A 119 16.75 -3.76 10.52
C TRP A 119 17.46 -2.93 11.59
N ILE A 120 16.86 -1.79 11.94
CA ILE A 120 17.36 -0.88 12.97
C ILE A 120 16.38 -0.83 14.15
N ASP A 121 16.84 -0.50 15.35
CA ASP A 121 15.95 -0.28 16.48
C ASP A 121 15.05 0.94 16.18
N VAL A 122 13.76 0.84 16.51
CA VAL A 122 12.81 1.94 16.33
C VAL A 122 13.27 3.24 17.03
N ARG A 123 13.99 3.12 18.14
CA ARG A 123 14.55 4.26 18.87
C ARG A 123 15.61 4.98 18.06
N ASP A 124 16.41 4.26 17.29
CA ASP A 124 17.40 4.85 16.39
C ASP A 124 16.72 5.50 15.17
N ALA A 125 15.60 4.92 14.71
CA ALA A 125 14.86 5.43 13.56
C ALA A 125 14.11 6.74 13.82
N VAL A 126 13.40 6.84 14.96
CA VAL A 126 12.50 7.98 15.24
C VAL A 126 12.88 8.80 16.48
N GLY A 127 13.93 8.39 17.20
CA GLY A 127 14.47 9.11 18.35
C GLY A 127 13.42 9.40 19.42
N ASP A 128 13.31 10.67 19.80
CA ASP A 128 12.42 11.16 20.86
C ASP A 128 10.92 11.00 20.54
N LEU A 129 10.55 10.71 19.28
CA LEU A 129 9.17 10.40 18.94
C LEU A 129 8.66 9.14 19.68
N THR A 130 9.56 8.21 20.03
CA THR A 130 9.22 7.04 20.84
C THR A 130 8.55 7.41 22.16
N LYS A 131 8.87 8.56 22.76
CA LYS A 131 8.25 9.05 24.00
C LYS A 131 6.75 9.39 23.85
N LYS A 132 6.29 9.59 22.61
CA LYS A 132 4.90 9.91 22.26
C LYS A 132 4.11 8.69 21.78
N PHE A 133 4.70 7.49 21.79
CA PHE A 133 3.98 6.28 21.42
C PHE A 133 2.85 6.01 22.41
N LEU A 134 1.66 5.70 21.88
CA LEU A 134 0.45 5.52 22.68
C LEU A 134 0.52 4.30 23.61
N CYS A 135 1.09 3.19 23.13
CA CYS A 135 1.22 1.94 23.90
C CYS A 135 2.44 1.10 23.54
N LEU A 136 3.15 1.41 22.44
CA LEU A 136 4.20 0.53 21.92
C LEU A 136 5.36 0.33 22.91
N ASN A 137 5.68 1.32 23.75
CA ASN A 137 6.70 1.15 24.78
C ASN A 137 6.27 0.21 25.91
N GLU A 138 4.97 0.07 26.16
CA GLU A 138 4.44 -0.86 27.15
C GLU A 138 4.39 -2.28 26.60
N VAL A 139 3.97 -2.43 25.34
CA VAL A 139 3.91 -3.73 24.65
C VAL A 139 5.31 -4.26 24.34
N TYR A 140 6.24 -3.37 23.95
CA TYR A 140 7.62 -3.69 23.57
C TYR A 140 8.62 -2.93 24.45
N PRO A 141 8.74 -3.27 25.75
CA PRO A 141 9.58 -2.51 26.69
C PRO A 141 11.07 -2.53 26.31
N LYS A 142 11.51 -3.56 25.59
CA LYS A 142 12.89 -3.69 25.12
C LYS A 142 13.16 -2.94 23.81
N GLY A 143 12.15 -2.36 23.17
CA GLY A 143 12.22 -1.86 21.80
C GLY A 143 11.82 -2.93 20.79
N PHE A 144 11.78 -2.54 19.52
CA PHE A 144 11.52 -3.42 18.39
C PHE A 144 12.24 -2.88 17.16
N SER A 145 12.54 -3.77 16.23
CA SER A 145 13.22 -3.38 14.99
C SER A 145 12.24 -3.02 13.89
N ILE A 146 12.61 -2.06 13.05
CA ILE A 146 11.92 -1.72 11.81
C ILE A 146 12.91 -1.75 10.63
N PRO A 147 12.44 -1.94 9.39
CA PRO A 147 13.31 -1.87 8.21
C PRO A 147 13.87 -0.45 8.04
N LYS A 148 15.16 -0.33 7.76
CA LYS A 148 15.88 0.95 7.57
C LYS A 148 15.47 1.74 6.32
N ARG A 149 14.78 1.09 5.38
CA ARG A 149 14.30 1.71 4.14
C ARG A 149 13.37 2.92 4.36
N PHE A 150 12.76 3.04 5.54
CA PHE A 150 11.74 4.03 5.88
C PHE A 150 12.23 5.06 6.89
#